data_AF-A0A970XCN1-F1
#
_entry.id   AF-A0A970XCN1-F1
#
_cell.length_a   1.000
_cell.length_b   1.000
_cell.length_c   1.000
_cell.angle_alpha   90.00
_cell.angle_beta   90.00
_cell.angle_gamma   90.00
#
_symmetry.space_group_name_H-M   'P 1'
#
loop_
_entity.id
_entity.type
_entity.pdbx_description
1 polymer ?
#
loop_
_entity_poly.entity_id
_entity_poly.type
_entity_poly.pdbx_seq_one_letter_code
_entity_poly.pdbx_strand_id
1 'polypeptide(L)'
;MRQKNGGFSLIELIVSIAILAIVSLTAMGFMASGANSFSSVSGNVSLQVRSQLAMGNIQEKMIDCNFGLDFHDATDTLYIINSKIVPDPAHPSAVLTVYTVGVYEFRDGAIYFGEHPCTLAGPGQMTFSGDAPDLLVKGVSDFTVSFQSYTTLEGGLKLSGATINILFTERGRQFRDIQTTALRNNPIPLTVTATSTP
;
A
#
# COMPACT_ATOMS: atom_id res chain seq x y z
N MET A 1 -34.21 70.54 4.44
CA MET A 1 -34.20 69.08 4.67
C MET A 1 -33.40 68.82 5.93
N ARG A 2 -34.02 68.41 7.04
CA ARG A 2 -33.36 68.22 8.35
C ARG A 2 -32.89 66.77 8.43
N GLN A 3 -31.58 66.53 8.41
CA GLN A 3 -31.03 65.21 8.64
C GLN A 3 -31.18 64.84 10.13
N LYS A 4 -31.95 63.79 10.41
CA LYS A 4 -32.02 63.15 11.74
C LYS A 4 -30.75 62.31 11.91
N ASN A 5 -29.70 62.90 12.47
CA ASN A 5 -28.57 62.13 12.97
C ASN A 5 -28.93 61.66 14.39
N GLY A 6 -29.63 60.53 14.49
CA GLY A 6 -29.90 59.87 15.77
C GLY A 6 -28.60 59.23 16.26
N GLY A 7 -27.98 59.79 17.30
CA GLY A 7 -26.85 59.17 17.98
C GLY A 7 -27.29 57.89 18.69
N PHE A 8 -26.42 56.88 18.71
CA PHE A 8 -26.64 55.60 19.40
C PHE A 8 -26.90 55.81 20.88
N SER A 9 -27.92 55.13 21.43
CA SER A 9 -28.16 55.10 22.87
C SER A 9 -27.17 54.15 23.57
N LEU A 10 -26.80 54.47 24.82
CA LEU A 10 -25.87 53.66 25.61
C LEU A 10 -26.40 52.23 25.83
N ILE A 11 -27.72 52.08 25.95
CA ILE A 11 -28.36 50.77 26.06
C ILE A 11 -28.25 49.94 24.78
N GLU A 12 -28.38 50.57 23.60
CA GLU A 12 -28.24 49.87 22.32
C GLU A 12 -26.83 49.35 22.12
N LEU A 13 -25.83 50.12 22.56
CA LEU A 13 -24.42 49.69 22.51
C LEU A 13 -24.17 48.47 23.41
N ILE A 14 -24.66 48.50 24.65
CA ILE A 14 -24.48 47.38 25.60
C ILE A 14 -25.16 46.12 25.07
N VAL A 15 -26.40 46.23 24.58
CA VAL A 15 -27.15 45.09 24.03
C VAL A 15 -26.44 44.53 22.80
N SER A 16 -25.91 45.39 21.91
CA SER A 16 -25.18 44.94 20.72
C SER A 16 -23.89 44.19 21.07
N ILE A 17 -23.12 44.68 22.05
CA ILE A 17 -21.90 44.01 22.53
C ILE A 17 -22.24 42.67 23.19
N ALA A 18 -23.32 42.61 23.97
CA ALA A 18 -23.78 41.37 24.61
C ALA A 18 -24.15 40.30 23.57
N ILE A 19 -24.87 40.67 22.52
CA ILE A 19 -25.22 39.75 21.42
C ILE A 19 -23.96 39.33 20.66
N LEU A 20 -23.07 40.26 20.34
CA LEU A 20 -21.81 39.96 19.65
C LEU A 20 -20.95 38.96 20.44
N ALA A 21 -20.88 39.11 21.77
CA ALA A 21 -20.12 38.20 22.63
C ALA A 21 -20.66 36.76 22.57
N ILE A 22 -21.99 36.59 22.65
CA ILE A 22 -22.64 35.26 22.57
C ILE A 22 -22.43 34.64 21.18
N VAL A 23 -22.62 35.42 20.10
CA VAL A 23 -22.43 34.95 18.73
C VAL A 23 -20.97 34.58 18.46
N SER A 24 -20.02 35.38 18.94
CA SER A 24 -18.58 35.08 18.78
C SER A 24 -18.19 33.80 19.51
N LEU A 25 -18.71 33.59 20.73
CA LEU A 25 -18.44 32.39 21.51
C LEU A 25 -18.98 31.12 20.81
N THR A 26 -20.22 31.18 20.29
CA THR A 26 -20.81 30.05 19.58
C THR A 26 -20.09 29.77 18.26
N ALA A 27 -19.74 30.82 17.49
CA ALA A 27 -18.96 30.68 16.26
C ALA A 27 -17.59 30.03 16.51
N MET A 28 -16.88 30.40 17.58
CA MET A 28 -15.63 29.77 17.96
C MET A 28 -15.80 28.28 18.32
N GLY A 29 -16.86 27.93 19.06
CA GLY A 29 -17.17 26.53 19.37
C GLY A 29 -17.46 25.69 18.12
N PHE A 30 -18.23 26.25 17.18
CA PHE A 30 -18.48 25.60 15.89
C PHE A 30 -17.21 25.45 15.05
N MET A 31 -16.35 26.46 14.98
CA MET A 31 -15.07 26.39 14.26
C MET A 31 -14.12 25.36 14.86
N ALA A 32 -14.00 25.31 16.19
CA ALA A 32 -13.15 24.33 16.87
C ALA A 32 -13.64 22.89 16.64
N SER A 33 -14.96 22.67 16.75
CA SER A 33 -15.59 21.38 16.47
C SER A 33 -15.44 20.99 14.99
N GLY A 34 -15.62 21.94 14.08
CA GLY A 34 -15.43 21.77 12.64
C GLY A 34 -14.00 21.43 12.27
N ALA A 35 -13.00 22.10 12.87
CA ALA A 35 -11.58 21.85 12.62
C ALA A 35 -11.15 20.45 13.10
N ASN A 36 -11.62 20.02 14.28
CA ASN A 36 -11.37 18.67 14.79
C ASN A 36 -12.04 17.61 13.90
N SER A 37 -13.27 17.87 13.46
CA SER A 37 -14.00 16.98 12.55
C SER A 37 -13.27 16.85 11.21
N PHE A 38 -12.90 17.97 10.58
CA PHE A 38 -12.21 18.02 9.30
C PHE A 38 -10.84 17.34 9.35
N SER A 39 -10.01 17.64 10.34
CA SER A 39 -8.69 17.02 10.50
C SER A 39 -8.79 15.50 10.67
N SER A 40 -9.81 15.03 11.40
CA SER A 40 -10.04 13.61 11.60
C SER A 40 -10.54 12.91 10.34
N VAL A 41 -11.43 13.52 9.56
CA VAL A 41 -11.94 12.95 8.29
C VAL A 41 -10.84 12.97 7.23
N SER A 42 -10.10 14.07 7.13
CA SER A 42 -9.00 14.23 6.17
C SER A 42 -7.90 13.17 6.37
N GLY A 43 -7.53 12.88 7.63
CA GLY A 43 -6.56 11.82 7.92
C GLY A 43 -7.06 10.42 7.49
N ASN A 44 -8.34 10.12 7.70
CA ASN A 44 -8.92 8.83 7.28
C ASN A 44 -8.94 8.67 5.77
N VAL A 45 -9.39 9.71 5.05
CA VAL A 45 -9.43 9.69 3.58
C VAL A 45 -8.01 9.52 3.02
N SER A 46 -7.02 10.21 3.60
CA SER A 46 -5.62 10.04 3.19
C SER A 46 -5.10 8.62 3.42
N LEU A 47 -5.41 8.00 4.56
CA LEU A 47 -5.00 6.63 4.86
C LEU A 47 -5.63 5.62 3.88
N GLN A 48 -6.93 5.76 3.60
CA GLN A 48 -7.65 4.91 2.65
C GLN A 48 -7.11 5.02 1.22
N VAL A 49 -6.79 6.24 0.77
CA VAL A 49 -6.22 6.42 -0.57
C VAL A 49 -4.83 5.76 -0.65
N ARG A 50 -3.99 5.94 0.37
CA ARG A 50 -2.66 5.31 0.42
C ARG A 50 -2.73 3.79 0.45
N SER A 51 -3.69 3.21 1.19
CA SER A 51 -3.86 1.76 1.24
C SER A 51 -4.25 1.20 -0.12
N GLN A 52 -5.18 1.86 -0.82
CA GLN A 52 -5.63 1.43 -2.14
C GLN A 52 -4.53 1.55 -3.19
N LEU A 53 -3.69 2.59 -3.13
CA LEU A 53 -2.54 2.74 -4.04
C LEU A 53 -1.48 1.65 -3.80
N ALA A 54 -1.18 1.35 -2.54
CA ALA A 54 -0.23 0.30 -2.18
C ALA A 54 -0.75 -1.09 -2.61
N MET A 55 -2.03 -1.39 -2.30
CA MET A 55 -2.70 -2.60 -2.73
C MET A 55 -2.69 -2.73 -4.26
N GLY A 56 -3.10 -1.67 -4.97
CA GLY A 56 -3.10 -1.64 -6.43
C GLY A 56 -1.72 -1.92 -7.05
N ASN A 57 -0.66 -1.33 -6.48
CA ASN A 57 0.70 -1.56 -6.96
C ASN A 57 1.14 -3.03 -6.82
N ILE A 58 0.91 -3.64 -5.64
CA ILE A 58 1.24 -5.05 -5.40
C ILE A 58 0.42 -5.95 -6.32
N GLN A 59 -0.88 -5.65 -6.48
CA GLN A 59 -1.76 -6.42 -7.33
C GLN A 59 -1.39 -6.40 -8.79
N GLU A 60 -1.06 -5.24 -9.34
CA GLU A 60 -0.64 -5.11 -10.73
C GLU A 60 0.56 -6.02 -11.01
N LYS A 61 1.57 -5.98 -10.13
CA LYS A 61 2.77 -6.83 -10.26
C LYS A 61 2.47 -8.31 -10.07
N MET A 62 1.54 -8.66 -9.18
CA MET A 62 1.15 -10.03 -8.94
C MET A 62 0.30 -10.62 -10.08
N ILE A 63 -0.60 -9.83 -10.67
CA ILE A 63 -1.44 -10.23 -11.82
C ILE A 63 -0.56 -10.53 -13.04
N ASP A 64 0.39 -9.64 -13.31
CA ASP A 64 1.26 -9.74 -14.49
C ASP A 64 2.44 -10.71 -14.29
N CYS A 65 2.61 -11.25 -13.08
CA CYS A 65 3.61 -12.26 -12.76
C CYS A 65 3.53 -13.43 -13.74
N ASN A 66 4.65 -13.75 -14.40
CA ASN A 66 4.70 -14.75 -15.45
C ASN A 66 5.46 -16.03 -15.09
N PHE A 67 6.16 -16.06 -13.95
CA PHE A 67 6.95 -17.23 -13.54
C PHE A 67 6.44 -17.82 -12.24
N GLY A 68 6.63 -17.16 -11.10
CA GLY A 68 6.28 -17.75 -9.80
C GLY A 68 6.09 -16.74 -8.68
N LEU A 69 5.43 -17.19 -7.61
CA LEU A 69 5.16 -16.40 -6.41
C LEU A 69 5.55 -17.20 -5.16
N ASP A 70 5.95 -16.48 -4.12
CA ASP A 70 6.22 -17.02 -2.79
C ASP A 70 5.92 -15.97 -1.72
N PHE A 71 5.45 -16.41 -0.55
CA PHE A 71 5.24 -15.55 0.62
C PHE A 71 5.86 -16.21 1.82
N HIS A 72 6.81 -15.51 2.44
CA HIS A 72 7.48 -15.96 3.65
C HIS A 72 6.79 -15.39 4.89
N ASP A 73 6.02 -16.22 5.59
CA ASP A 73 5.35 -15.85 6.84
C ASP A 73 6.34 -15.46 7.96
N ALA A 74 7.58 -15.96 7.91
CA ALA A 74 8.58 -15.67 8.96
C ALA A 74 9.16 -14.26 8.86
N THR A 75 9.13 -13.65 7.68
CA THR A 75 9.70 -12.32 7.41
C THR A 75 8.67 -11.36 6.82
N ASP A 76 7.40 -11.76 6.78
CA ASP A 76 6.30 -11.02 6.15
C ASP A 76 6.70 -10.45 4.78
N THR A 77 7.29 -11.30 3.94
CA THR A 77 7.86 -10.89 2.65
C THR A 77 7.19 -11.62 1.49
N LEU A 78 6.64 -10.86 0.54
CA LEU A 78 6.13 -11.38 -0.72
C LEU A 78 7.22 -11.26 -1.80
N TYR A 79 7.43 -12.36 -2.51
CA TYR A 79 8.31 -12.44 -3.67
C TYR A 79 7.51 -12.67 -4.95
N ILE A 80 7.76 -11.84 -5.95
CA ILE A 80 7.14 -11.93 -7.27
C ILE A 80 8.22 -12.16 -8.31
N ILE A 81 8.23 -13.33 -8.94
CA ILE A 81 9.28 -13.72 -9.88
C ILE A 81 8.74 -13.62 -11.31
N ASN A 82 9.48 -12.90 -12.15
CA ASN A 82 9.27 -12.87 -13.59
C ASN A 82 10.47 -13.49 -14.30
N SER A 83 10.19 -14.08 -15.45
CA SER A 83 11.17 -14.61 -16.38
C SER A 83 11.08 -13.87 -17.72
N LYS A 84 12.23 -13.71 -18.37
CA LYS A 84 12.33 -13.13 -19.71
C LYS A 84 13.36 -13.90 -20.51
N ILE A 85 13.02 -14.22 -21.76
CA ILE A 85 13.98 -14.78 -22.72
C ILE A 85 14.70 -13.62 -23.40
N VAL A 86 16.04 -13.63 -23.36
CA VAL A 86 16.91 -12.63 -23.97
C VAL A 86 17.98 -13.32 -24.82
N PRO A 87 18.54 -12.66 -25.85
CA PRO A 87 19.69 -13.19 -26.57
C PRO A 87 20.90 -13.37 -25.64
N ASP A 88 21.65 -14.46 -25.81
CA ASP A 88 22.92 -14.65 -25.10
C ASP A 88 23.96 -13.63 -25.60
N PRO A 89 24.48 -12.72 -24.74
CA PRO A 89 25.50 -11.76 -25.15
C PRO A 89 26.81 -12.43 -25.61
N ALA A 90 27.11 -13.65 -25.17
CA ALA A 90 28.28 -14.41 -25.60
C ALA A 90 28.05 -15.17 -26.92
N HIS A 91 26.79 -15.55 -27.21
CA HIS A 91 26.42 -16.32 -28.40
C HIS A 91 25.11 -15.77 -28.99
N PRO A 92 25.14 -14.79 -29.92
CA PRO A 92 23.92 -14.09 -30.39
C PRO A 92 22.87 -14.97 -31.07
N SER A 93 23.21 -16.22 -31.42
CA SER A 93 22.28 -17.23 -31.96
C SER A 93 21.61 -18.09 -30.87
N ALA A 94 22.05 -17.98 -29.62
CA ALA A 94 21.48 -18.64 -28.46
C ALA A 94 20.62 -17.67 -27.63
N VAL A 95 19.77 -18.23 -26.78
CA VAL A 95 18.90 -17.49 -25.86
C VAL A 95 19.16 -17.91 -24.43
N LEU A 96 18.99 -16.96 -23.50
CA LEU A 96 19.06 -17.17 -22.07
C LEU A 96 17.72 -16.79 -21.43
N THR A 97 17.34 -17.51 -20.38
CA THR A 97 16.25 -17.07 -19.50
C THR A 97 16.84 -16.30 -18.34
N VAL A 98 16.42 -15.05 -18.20
CA VAL A 98 16.77 -14.18 -17.06
C VAL A 98 15.57 -14.12 -16.13
N TYR A 99 15.85 -14.15 -14.84
CA TYR A 99 14.83 -14.04 -13.79
C TYR A 99 15.04 -12.77 -12.97
N THR A 100 13.92 -12.16 -12.62
CA THR A 100 13.86 -10.96 -11.78
C THR A 100 12.90 -11.23 -10.64
N VAL A 101 13.28 -10.84 -9.42
CA VAL A 101 12.43 -10.91 -8.23
C VAL A 101 12.06 -9.50 -7.77
N GLY A 102 10.76 -9.25 -7.66
CA GLY A 102 10.21 -8.14 -6.89
C GLY A 102 10.03 -8.57 -5.44
N VAL A 103 10.64 -7.84 -4.51
CA VAL A 103 10.62 -8.09 -3.07
C VAL A 103 9.71 -7.05 -2.42
N TYR A 104 8.68 -7.50 -1.71
CA TYR A 104 7.78 -6.66 -0.92
C TYR A 104 7.88 -7.08 0.53
N GLU A 105 8.58 -6.28 1.32
CA GLU A 105 8.97 -6.62 2.68
C GLU A 105 8.23 -5.73 3.68
N PHE A 106 7.52 -6.33 4.62
CA PHE A 106 6.97 -5.60 5.75
C PHE A 106 8.01 -5.50 6.88
N ARG A 107 8.43 -4.26 7.18
CA ARG A 107 9.30 -3.96 8.32
C ARG A 107 9.01 -2.57 8.87
N ASP A 108 9.19 -2.41 10.19
CA ASP A 108 9.09 -1.12 10.88
C ASP A 108 7.79 -0.33 10.61
N GLY A 109 6.68 -1.04 10.45
CA GLY A 109 5.37 -0.43 10.20
C GLY A 109 5.18 0.13 8.79
N ALA A 110 5.96 -0.37 7.83
CA ALA A 110 5.93 0.03 6.44
C ALA A 110 6.17 -1.17 5.51
N ILE A 111 5.68 -1.07 4.27
CA ILE A 111 6.05 -2.01 3.22
C ILE A 111 7.12 -1.33 2.36
N TYR A 112 8.22 -2.04 2.16
CA TYR A 112 9.29 -1.67 1.26
C TYR A 112 9.26 -2.52 0.01
N PHE A 113 9.80 -1.99 -1.08
CA PHE A 113 9.90 -2.61 -2.38
C PHE A 113 11.36 -2.62 -2.87
N GLY A 114 11.75 -3.68 -3.56
CA GLY A 114 13.00 -3.76 -4.31
C GLY A 114 12.89 -4.74 -5.47
N GLU A 115 13.69 -4.53 -6.49
CA GLU A 115 13.76 -5.43 -7.65
C GLU A 115 15.20 -5.87 -7.88
N HIS A 116 15.42 -7.18 -7.94
CA HIS A 116 16.75 -7.76 -8.08
C HIS A 116 16.79 -8.86 -9.14
N PRO A 117 17.95 -9.08 -9.79
CA PRO A 117 18.16 -10.30 -10.53
C PRO A 117 18.13 -11.50 -9.57
N CYS A 118 17.58 -12.63 -10.02
CA CYS A 118 17.59 -13.87 -9.27
C CYS A 118 18.00 -15.04 -10.16
N THR A 119 18.38 -16.15 -9.53
CA THR A 119 18.85 -17.35 -10.22
C THR A 119 18.11 -18.59 -9.73
N LEU A 120 17.94 -19.55 -10.64
CA LEU A 120 17.33 -20.83 -10.33
C LEU A 120 18.37 -21.70 -9.59
N ALA A 121 18.11 -22.02 -8.32
CA ALA A 121 18.96 -22.90 -7.52
C ALA A 121 18.57 -24.38 -7.63
N GLY A 122 17.32 -24.64 -8.04
CA GLY A 122 16.78 -25.98 -8.24
C GLY A 122 15.33 -25.92 -8.74
N PRO A 123 14.68 -27.06 -8.96
CA PRO A 123 13.28 -27.10 -9.37
C PRO A 123 12.39 -26.37 -8.35
N GLY A 124 11.77 -25.27 -8.77
CA GLY A 124 10.90 -24.46 -7.91
C GLY A 124 11.62 -23.64 -6.84
N GLN A 125 12.95 -23.52 -6.91
CA GLN A 125 13.76 -22.79 -5.93
C GLN A 125 14.55 -21.65 -6.56
N MET A 126 14.34 -20.44 -6.06
CA MET A 126 15.00 -19.23 -6.54
C MET A 126 15.91 -18.65 -5.45
N THR A 127 17.07 -18.14 -5.85
CA THR A 127 17.98 -17.43 -4.95
C THR A 127 18.28 -16.04 -5.50
N PHE A 128 18.42 -15.08 -4.60
CA PHE A 128 18.81 -13.71 -4.94
C PHE A 128 19.65 -13.10 -3.81
N SER A 129 20.26 -11.96 -4.07
CA SER A 129 21.01 -11.19 -3.08
C SER A 129 20.58 -9.73 -3.20
N GLY A 130 20.15 -9.12 -2.11
CA GLY A 130 19.66 -7.74 -2.08
C GLY A 130 18.49 -7.57 -1.12
N ASP A 131 18.17 -6.31 -0.81
CA ASP A 131 17.11 -5.92 0.13
C ASP A 131 16.01 -5.14 -0.59
N ALA A 132 14.89 -4.82 0.08
CA ALA A 132 13.90 -3.89 -0.45
C ALA A 132 14.23 -2.43 -0.04
N PRO A 133 14.87 -1.57 -0.86
CA PRO A 133 15.30 -0.24 -0.42
C PRO A 133 14.16 0.80 -0.42
N ASP A 134 13.20 0.67 -1.33
CA ASP A 134 12.26 1.74 -1.64
C ASP A 134 11.03 1.66 -0.74
N LEU A 135 10.64 2.78 -0.15
CA LEU A 135 9.44 2.83 0.66
C LEU A 135 8.20 2.82 -0.24
N LEU A 136 7.38 1.77 -0.16
CA LEU A 136 6.10 1.71 -0.87
C LEU A 136 5.00 2.44 -0.09
N VAL A 137 4.82 2.08 1.19
CA VAL A 137 3.78 2.68 2.03
C VAL A 137 4.11 2.59 3.52
N LYS A 138 3.69 3.61 4.29
CA LYS A 138 3.83 3.69 5.76
C LYS A 138 2.50 3.49 6.47
N GLY A 139 2.59 3.20 7.77
CA GLY A 139 1.43 3.06 8.64
C GLY A 139 0.76 1.70 8.49
N VAL A 140 1.53 0.70 8.05
CA VAL A 140 1.12 -0.71 7.98
C VAL A 140 1.39 -1.35 9.34
N SER A 141 0.49 -2.20 9.79
CA SER A 141 0.64 -2.95 11.04
C SER A 141 0.55 -4.46 10.84
N ASP A 142 0.11 -4.91 9.67
CA ASP A 142 0.01 -6.32 9.28
C ASP A 142 0.06 -6.40 7.76
N PHE A 143 0.81 -7.37 7.23
CA PHE A 143 0.89 -7.66 5.80
C PHE A 143 0.96 -9.17 5.59
N THR A 144 -0.07 -9.74 4.96
CA THR A 144 -0.16 -11.18 4.71
C THR A 144 -0.63 -11.45 3.29
N VAL A 145 -0.08 -12.51 2.69
CA VAL A 145 -0.50 -13.00 1.38
C VAL A 145 -0.79 -14.48 1.48
N SER A 146 -1.93 -14.91 0.92
CA SER A 146 -2.31 -16.33 0.91
C SER A 146 -2.63 -16.82 -0.49
N PHE A 147 -2.16 -18.03 -0.76
CA PHE A 147 -2.38 -18.75 -2.02
C PHE A 147 -3.33 -19.91 -1.74
N GLN A 148 -4.62 -19.74 -2.02
CA GLN A 148 -5.64 -20.77 -1.73
C GLN A 148 -6.29 -21.33 -3.00
N SER A 149 -5.99 -20.74 -4.15
CA SER A 149 -6.54 -21.13 -5.44
C SER A 149 -5.43 -21.69 -6.31
N TYR A 150 -5.58 -22.97 -6.66
CA TYR A 150 -4.64 -23.71 -7.49
C TYR A 150 -5.36 -24.33 -8.68
N THR A 151 -4.63 -24.54 -9.77
CA THR A 151 -5.06 -25.30 -10.93
C THR A 151 -3.94 -26.22 -11.38
N THR A 152 -4.29 -27.33 -12.04
CA THR A 152 -3.30 -28.24 -12.62
C THR A 152 -3.30 -28.03 -14.13
N LEU A 153 -2.16 -27.61 -14.66
CA LEU A 153 -1.95 -27.40 -16.09
C LEU A 153 -0.74 -28.20 -16.55
N GLU A 154 -0.43 -28.15 -17.85
CA GLU A 154 0.81 -28.71 -18.37
C GLU A 154 2.02 -28.10 -17.63
N GLY A 155 2.90 -28.94 -17.09
CA GLY A 155 4.00 -28.50 -16.23
C GLY A 155 3.69 -28.39 -14.74
N GLY A 156 2.54 -28.90 -14.26
CA GLY A 156 2.29 -29.18 -12.84
C GLY A 156 1.28 -28.26 -12.15
N LEU A 157 1.41 -28.16 -10.82
CA LEU A 157 0.56 -27.31 -9.99
C LEU A 157 0.87 -25.83 -10.24
N LYS A 158 -0.17 -25.04 -10.51
CA LYS A 158 -0.08 -23.60 -10.76
C LYS A 158 -1.02 -22.85 -9.82
N LEU A 159 -0.64 -21.63 -9.47
CA LEU A 159 -1.49 -20.70 -8.74
C LEU A 159 -2.56 -20.13 -9.68
N SER A 160 -3.79 -20.00 -9.21
CA SER A 160 -4.88 -19.37 -9.96
C SER A 160 -5.45 -18.13 -9.27
N GLY A 161 -5.14 -17.93 -8.00
CA GLY A 161 -5.56 -16.76 -7.25
C GLY A 161 -4.75 -16.56 -5.98
N ALA A 162 -4.68 -15.31 -5.53
CA ALA A 162 -4.03 -14.91 -4.29
C ALA A 162 -4.87 -13.87 -3.54
N THR A 163 -4.83 -13.90 -2.22
CA THR A 163 -5.49 -12.94 -1.35
C THR A 163 -4.43 -12.16 -0.59
N ILE A 164 -4.42 -10.84 -0.77
CA ILE A 164 -3.55 -9.92 -0.05
C ILE A 164 -4.37 -9.26 1.05
N ASN A 165 -3.82 -9.17 2.25
CA ASN A 165 -4.40 -8.49 3.39
C ASN A 165 -3.38 -7.51 3.97
N ILE A 166 -3.74 -6.23 4.01
CA ILE A 166 -2.92 -5.17 4.60
C ILE A 166 -3.75 -4.48 5.68
N LEU A 167 -3.23 -4.44 6.91
CA LEU A 167 -3.79 -3.62 7.97
C LEU A 167 -2.99 -2.33 8.06
N PHE A 168 -3.70 -1.21 8.04
CA PHE A 168 -3.15 0.10 8.30
C PHE A 168 -3.56 0.55 9.70
N THR A 169 -2.63 1.13 10.45
CA THR A 169 -2.90 1.72 11.77
C THR A 169 -2.23 3.09 11.89
N GLU A 170 -3.05 4.13 12.07
CA GLU A 170 -2.56 5.49 12.29
C GLU A 170 -3.40 6.19 13.36
N ARG A 171 -2.75 6.74 14.39
CA ARG A 171 -3.40 7.50 15.49
C ARG A 171 -4.57 6.75 16.16
N GLY A 172 -4.42 5.44 16.36
CA GLY A 172 -5.43 4.59 17.00
C GLY A 172 -6.60 4.19 16.10
N ARG A 173 -6.57 4.54 14.80
CA ARG A 173 -7.54 4.11 13.81
C ARG A 173 -6.96 3.01 12.94
N GLN A 174 -7.78 2.01 12.62
CA GLN A 174 -7.40 0.89 11.78
C GLN A 174 -8.19 0.89 10.49
N PHE A 175 -7.52 0.60 9.38
CA PHE A 175 -8.14 0.36 8.09
C PHE A 175 -7.58 -0.94 7.51
N ARG A 176 -8.44 -1.92 7.24
CA ARG A 176 -8.04 -3.20 6.67
C ARG A 176 -8.47 -3.26 5.22
N ASP A 177 -7.53 -3.57 4.34
CA ASP A 177 -7.78 -3.80 2.93
C ASP A 177 -7.50 -5.28 2.62
N ILE A 178 -8.52 -6.01 2.18
CA ILE A 178 -8.43 -7.42 1.81
C ILE A 178 -8.89 -7.53 0.37
N GLN A 179 -8.03 -8.05 -0.50
CA GLN A 179 -8.36 -8.19 -1.90
C GLN A 179 -7.90 -9.53 -2.46
N THR A 180 -8.84 -10.25 -3.07
CA THR A 180 -8.60 -11.52 -3.76
C THR A 180 -8.57 -11.28 -5.25
N THR A 181 -7.53 -11.79 -5.90
CA THR A 181 -7.26 -11.53 -7.31
C THR A 181 -6.91 -12.82 -8.04
N ALA A 182 -7.50 -13.00 -9.22
CA ALA A 182 -7.13 -14.07 -10.13
C ALA A 182 -5.81 -13.75 -10.81
N LEU A 183 -4.94 -14.75 -10.90
CA LEU A 183 -3.61 -14.60 -11.50
C LEU A 183 -3.67 -14.92 -12.99
N ARG A 184 -3.22 -13.98 -13.84
CA ARG A 184 -3.43 -14.08 -15.29
C ARG A 184 -2.64 -15.21 -15.93
N ASN A 185 -1.37 -15.36 -15.56
CA ASN A 185 -0.45 -16.29 -16.22
C ASN A 185 -0.29 -17.62 -15.47
N ASN A 186 -1.11 -17.84 -14.43
CA ASN A 186 -1.03 -19.01 -13.56
C ASN A 186 0.41 -19.36 -13.11
N PRO A 187 1.09 -18.46 -12.35
CA PRO A 187 2.47 -18.68 -11.93
C PRO A 187 2.62 -19.94 -11.06
N ILE A 188 3.81 -20.52 -10.99
CA ILE A 188 4.09 -21.66 -10.09
C ILE A 188 4.27 -21.18 -8.65
N PRO A 189 3.86 -21.99 -7.66
CA PRO A 189 4.35 -21.80 -6.30
C PRO A 189 5.86 -22.07 -6.28
N LEU A 190 6.62 -21.18 -5.63
CA LEU A 190 8.06 -21.27 -5.51
C LEU A 190 8.49 -21.24 -4.03
N THR A 191 9.75 -21.56 -3.81
CA THR A 191 10.47 -21.19 -2.59
C THR A 191 11.59 -20.25 -2.98
N VAL A 192 11.63 -19.09 -2.34
CA VAL A 192 12.68 -18.08 -2.55
C VAL A 192 13.64 -18.13 -1.38
N THR A 193 14.93 -17.90 -1.62
CA THR A 193 15.91 -17.75 -0.55
C THR A 193 16.72 -16.50 -0.81
N ALA A 194 16.60 -15.53 0.10
CA ALA A 194 17.47 -14.37 0.13
C ALA A 194 18.84 -14.81 0.69
N THR A 195 19.89 -14.57 -0.08
CA THR A 195 21.27 -14.79 0.37
C THR A 195 21.71 -13.48 1.01
N SER A 196 22.04 -13.50 2.30
CA SER A 196 22.67 -12.34 2.94
C SER A 196 23.98 -12.03 2.22
N THR A 197 24.18 -10.78 1.79
CA THR A 197 25.52 -10.30 1.44
C THR A 197 26.45 -10.52 2.63
N PRO A 198 27.61 -11.17 2.45
CA PRO A 198 28.62 -11.26 3.52
C PRO A 198 29.16 -9.90 3.93
#